data_AF-A0A2W6SGE0-F1
#
_entry.id   AF-A0A2W6SGE0-F1
#
_cell.length_a   1.000
_cell.length_b   1.000
_cell.length_c   1.000
_cell.angle_alpha   90.00
_cell.angle_beta   90.00
_cell.angle_gamma   90.00
#
_symmetry.space_group_name_H-M   'P 1'
#
loop_
_entity.id
_entity.type
_entity.pdbx_description
1 polymer ?
#
loop_
_entity_poly.entity_id
_entity_poly.type
_entity_poly.pdbx_seq_one_letter_code
_entity_poly.pdbx_strand_id
1 'polypeptide(L)'
;MDVAETQVPPADLVLDPFVYVPDMASKIDGLGGNARGPDGDYAFHTAYVEAAEGVAHFSVHFEGLAATQGTLNLRVHMLSADSPHARLATAERVALNRLVSGGGHYEIRFEAFHGVTYALYGGIIGDTDATAHSLRVILDRPADPNARRDAAAEARNTAFGSEAVPVPHLVSLGTPTLTAPVTQLATARQLKSDTVARWIKSGALAGSDDLGRWRAIYVLEALRTYGMMEPGARGAGMGALDHSVIAGLAGRGLEIDLVVPPGSGDIAAADNLPHVDPELGQGVTVRTASLAPLAPDLVNYDFIWTRWTADEDMTLLEHARFIEAAIACLRPGGVAVHVVDYDPAVMGSGRGFARQDVERIILLLISRGHDLAEFRIDPTGLLIDHRGISACGIICRKAPLRD
;
A
#
# COMPACT_ATOMS: atom_id res chain seq x y z
N MET A 1 16.29 7.67 34.15
CA MET A 1 15.02 7.14 34.68
C MET A 1 13.96 8.05 34.11
N ASP A 2 13.44 7.68 32.95
CA ASP A 2 12.19 8.21 32.44
C ASP A 2 11.47 7.04 31.78
N VAL A 3 10.23 6.87 32.18
CA VAL A 3 9.47 5.64 32.10
C VAL A 3 9.05 5.45 30.65
N ALA A 4 9.40 4.29 30.07
CA ALA A 4 8.79 3.82 28.84
C ALA A 4 7.27 3.78 29.07
N GLU A 5 6.54 4.73 28.47
CA GLU A 5 5.10 4.62 28.30
C GLU A 5 4.87 3.34 27.49
N THR A 6 4.56 2.28 28.23
CA THR A 6 4.14 1.01 27.66
C THR A 6 2.75 1.29 27.14
N GLN A 7 2.66 1.66 25.86
CA GLN A 7 1.39 1.93 25.20
C GLN A 7 0.60 0.62 25.25
N VAL A 8 -0.33 0.54 26.19
CA VAL A 8 -1.21 -0.62 26.36
C VAL A 8 -1.98 -0.73 25.04
N PRO A 9 -1.93 -1.87 24.33
CA PRO A 9 -2.71 -2.03 23.11
C PRO A 9 -4.18 -1.74 23.45
N PRO A 10 -4.91 -0.99 22.60
CA PRO A 10 -6.31 -0.69 22.88
C PRO A 10 -7.06 -2.02 23.11
N ALA A 11 -7.79 -2.09 24.21
CA ALA A 11 -8.55 -3.29 24.58
C ALA A 11 -9.56 -3.60 23.48
N ASP A 12 -9.74 -4.89 23.17
CA ASP A 12 -10.68 -5.34 22.15
C ASP A 12 -12.09 -4.75 22.37
N LEU A 13 -12.74 -4.35 21.28
CA LEU A 13 -14.06 -3.74 21.33
C LEU A 13 -15.14 -4.81 21.15
N VAL A 14 -15.89 -5.07 22.22
CA VAL A 14 -17.08 -5.93 22.16
C VAL A 14 -18.23 -5.15 21.53
N LEU A 15 -18.82 -5.72 20.48
CA LEU A 15 -19.92 -5.11 19.73
C LEU A 15 -21.23 -5.85 20.01
N ASP A 16 -22.32 -5.08 20.06
CA ASP A 16 -23.66 -5.64 20.02
C ASP A 16 -23.97 -6.10 18.58
N PRO A 17 -24.20 -7.41 18.34
CA PRO A 17 -24.48 -7.94 17.01
C PRO A 17 -25.87 -7.60 16.47
N PHE A 18 -26.79 -7.08 17.29
CA PHE A 18 -28.18 -6.81 16.87
C PHE A 18 -28.55 -5.32 16.87
N VAL A 19 -27.64 -4.44 17.28
CA VAL A 19 -27.90 -3.00 17.45
C VAL A 19 -28.43 -2.30 16.20
N TYR A 20 -28.08 -2.78 15.01
CA TYR A 20 -28.50 -2.14 13.76
C TYR A 20 -29.99 -2.36 13.46
N VAL A 21 -30.55 -3.51 13.85
CA VAL A 21 -31.98 -3.86 13.69
C VAL A 21 -32.48 -4.68 14.91
N PRO A 22 -32.63 -4.04 16.09
CA PRO A 22 -32.75 -4.75 17.37
C PRO A 22 -33.99 -5.63 17.49
N ASP A 23 -35.09 -5.27 16.83
CA ASP A 23 -36.35 -6.03 16.91
C ASP A 23 -36.38 -7.24 15.95
N MET A 24 -35.43 -7.34 15.02
CA MET A 24 -35.44 -8.35 13.97
C MET A 24 -34.94 -9.71 14.47
N ALA A 25 -35.75 -10.73 14.27
CA ALA A 25 -35.39 -12.11 14.56
C ALA A 25 -34.26 -12.59 13.64
N SER A 26 -33.25 -13.23 14.23
CA SER A 26 -32.19 -13.90 13.48
C SER A 26 -32.75 -15.16 12.79
N LYS A 27 -32.17 -15.53 11.65
CA LYS A 27 -32.37 -16.84 11.03
C LYS A 27 -31.69 -17.99 11.78
N ILE A 28 -30.80 -17.67 12.73
CA ILE A 28 -30.30 -18.63 13.71
C ILE A 28 -31.25 -18.59 14.90
N ASP A 29 -31.96 -19.69 15.14
CA ASP A 29 -32.97 -19.77 16.18
C ASP A 29 -32.36 -19.52 17.57
N GLY A 30 -33.04 -18.70 18.37
CA GLY A 30 -32.58 -18.29 19.71
C GLY A 30 -31.81 -16.97 19.75
N LEU A 31 -31.55 -16.34 18.59
CA LEU A 31 -30.84 -15.06 18.48
C LEU A 31 -31.71 -13.91 17.93
N GLY A 32 -31.35 -12.68 18.27
CA GLY A 32 -32.01 -11.46 17.78
C GLY A 32 -33.34 -11.14 18.48
N GLY A 33 -34.19 -10.35 17.81
CA GLY A 33 -35.51 -9.97 18.29
C GLY A 33 -36.62 -10.97 17.91
N ASN A 34 -37.86 -10.51 17.94
CA ASN A 34 -39.04 -11.37 17.71
C ASN A 34 -39.78 -11.05 16.40
N ALA A 35 -39.43 -9.95 15.71
CA ALA A 35 -40.10 -9.53 14.49
C ALA A 35 -39.48 -10.19 13.26
N ARG A 36 -40.30 -10.69 12.35
CA ARG A 36 -39.81 -11.15 11.05
C ARG A 36 -39.37 -9.95 10.21
N GLY A 37 -38.11 -9.94 9.80
CA GLY A 37 -37.55 -8.93 8.92
C GLY A 37 -37.91 -9.15 7.44
N PRO A 38 -37.69 -8.12 6.59
CA PRO A 38 -37.85 -8.24 5.15
C PRO A 38 -36.73 -9.06 4.49
N ASP A 39 -35.56 -9.15 5.14
CA ASP A 39 -34.46 -10.00 4.69
C ASP A 39 -34.59 -11.38 5.34
N GLY A 40 -35.02 -12.35 4.54
CA GLY A 40 -35.17 -13.74 4.96
C GLY A 40 -33.85 -14.48 5.18
N ASP A 41 -32.69 -13.84 4.94
CA ASP A 41 -31.36 -14.39 5.19
C ASP A 41 -30.68 -13.73 6.40
N TYR A 42 -31.27 -12.71 7.02
CA TYR A 42 -30.65 -11.97 8.14
C TYR A 42 -30.27 -12.87 9.31
N ALA A 43 -29.02 -12.79 9.78
CA ALA A 43 -28.60 -13.39 11.04
C ALA A 43 -28.24 -12.33 12.09
N PHE A 44 -27.36 -11.37 11.76
CA PHE A 44 -26.95 -10.29 12.65
C PHE A 44 -26.28 -9.14 11.89
N HIS A 45 -26.21 -7.95 12.48
CA HIS A 45 -25.51 -6.79 11.93
C HIS A 45 -25.03 -5.85 13.07
N THR A 46 -23.71 -5.67 13.21
CA THR A 46 -23.13 -4.78 14.23
C THR A 46 -23.32 -3.29 13.87
N ALA A 47 -23.05 -2.39 14.81
CA ALA A 47 -22.83 -0.98 14.48
C ALA A 47 -21.59 -0.82 13.59
N TYR A 48 -21.54 0.30 12.88
CA TYR A 48 -20.34 0.79 12.21
C TYR A 48 -19.40 1.40 13.25
N VAL A 49 -18.17 0.89 13.31
CA VAL A 49 -17.14 1.31 14.27
C VAL A 49 -15.80 1.53 13.58
N GLU A 50 -14.97 2.42 14.12
CA GLU A 50 -13.62 2.65 13.60
C GLU A 50 -12.66 1.58 14.12
N ALA A 51 -11.84 1.04 13.22
CA ALA A 51 -10.74 0.14 13.53
C ALA A 51 -9.42 0.91 13.38
N ALA A 52 -8.41 0.53 14.17
CA ALA A 52 -7.06 1.07 13.99
C ALA A 52 -6.50 0.65 12.62
N GLU A 53 -5.69 1.51 12.01
CA GLU A 53 -5.13 1.27 10.68
C GLU A 53 -4.32 -0.04 10.58
N GLY A 54 -4.37 -0.62 9.37
CA GLY A 54 -3.72 -1.87 9.03
C GLY A 54 -4.66 -3.06 9.20
N VAL A 55 -4.08 -4.24 9.42
CA VAL A 55 -4.85 -5.48 9.54
C VAL A 55 -5.63 -5.52 10.84
N ALA A 56 -6.94 -5.76 10.72
CA ALA A 56 -7.88 -5.98 11.81
C ALA A 56 -8.74 -7.24 11.56
N HIS A 57 -9.42 -7.70 12.61
CA HIS A 57 -10.21 -8.91 12.67
C HIS A 57 -11.51 -8.66 13.41
N PHE A 58 -12.60 -9.20 12.88
CA PHE A 58 -13.77 -9.50 13.69
C PHE A 58 -13.71 -10.96 14.14
N SER A 59 -13.76 -11.19 15.45
CA SER A 59 -13.97 -12.50 16.05
C SER A 59 -15.45 -12.66 16.39
N VAL A 60 -16.03 -13.75 15.90
CA VAL A 60 -17.44 -14.11 16.09
C VAL A 60 -17.50 -15.37 16.93
N HIS A 61 -18.25 -15.34 18.03
CA HIS A 61 -18.40 -16.47 18.94
C HIS A 61 -19.87 -16.75 19.22
N PHE A 62 -20.33 -17.92 18.83
CA PHE A 62 -21.68 -18.42 19.09
C PHE A 62 -21.67 -19.38 20.28
N GLU A 63 -22.46 -19.08 21.31
CA GLU A 63 -22.56 -19.94 22.48
C GLU A 63 -23.63 -21.02 22.29
N GLY A 64 -23.21 -22.28 22.42
CA GLY A 64 -24.07 -23.45 22.24
C GLY A 64 -24.65 -23.55 20.83
N LEU A 65 -23.87 -23.16 19.81
CA LEU A 65 -24.24 -23.32 18.41
C LEU A 65 -24.46 -24.81 18.09
N ALA A 66 -25.62 -25.13 17.53
CA ALA A 66 -25.93 -26.45 16.98
C ALA A 66 -26.54 -26.28 15.59
N ALA A 67 -26.00 -26.99 14.59
CA ALA A 67 -26.48 -26.97 13.22
C ALA A 67 -25.97 -28.20 12.47
N THR A 68 -26.80 -28.79 11.61
CA THR A 68 -26.37 -29.84 10.67
C THR A 68 -26.29 -29.31 9.24
N GLN A 69 -26.99 -28.22 8.93
CA GLN A 69 -27.05 -27.60 7.61
C GLN A 69 -27.12 -26.07 7.65
N GLY A 70 -26.80 -25.45 6.50
CA GLY A 70 -26.78 -24.01 6.31
C GLY A 70 -25.37 -23.44 6.16
N THR A 71 -25.28 -22.28 5.52
CA THR A 71 -24.02 -21.55 5.28
C THR A 71 -24.14 -20.14 5.82
N LEU A 72 -23.28 -19.80 6.78
CA LEU A 72 -23.11 -18.44 7.27
C LEU A 72 -22.24 -17.66 6.27
N ASN A 73 -22.74 -16.51 5.84
CA ASN A 73 -22.05 -15.56 4.99
C ASN A 73 -21.71 -14.33 5.83
N LEU A 74 -20.44 -14.21 6.19
CA LEU A 74 -19.89 -13.08 6.93
C LEU A 74 -19.42 -12.02 5.93
N ARG A 75 -19.85 -10.78 6.11
CA ARG A 75 -19.48 -9.66 5.26
C ARG A 75 -19.04 -8.50 6.13
N VAL A 76 -17.84 -8.00 5.89
CA VAL A 76 -17.39 -6.75 6.49
C VAL A 76 -17.76 -5.63 5.53
N HIS A 77 -18.68 -4.78 5.96
CA HIS A 77 -19.02 -3.56 5.25
C HIS A 77 -18.18 -2.41 5.76
N MET A 78 -17.75 -1.54 4.85
CA MET A 78 -17.04 -0.30 5.14
C MET A 78 -17.89 0.89 4.72
N LEU A 79 -17.87 1.95 5.52
CA LEU A 79 -18.54 3.22 5.24
C LEU A 79 -17.53 4.35 5.46
N SER A 80 -17.30 5.14 4.41
CA SER A 80 -16.42 6.31 4.44
C SER A 80 -17.23 7.58 4.72
N ALA A 81 -16.61 8.57 5.34
CA ALA A 81 -17.22 9.89 5.53
C ALA A 81 -17.62 10.58 4.21
N ASP A 82 -16.95 10.25 3.10
CA ASP A 82 -17.16 10.88 1.80
C ASP A 82 -18.30 10.23 0.97
N SER A 83 -18.84 9.07 1.39
CA SER A 83 -19.94 8.38 0.70
C SER A 83 -20.97 7.80 1.67
N PRO A 84 -22.27 8.07 1.48
CA PRO A 84 -23.31 7.50 2.33
C PRO A 84 -23.60 6.02 2.02
N HIS A 85 -22.92 5.42 1.03
CA HIS A 85 -23.14 4.03 0.63
C HIS A 85 -22.09 3.11 1.22
N ALA A 86 -22.54 2.14 2.01
CA ALA A 86 -21.71 1.07 2.53
C ALA A 86 -21.20 0.17 1.40
N ARG A 87 -19.93 -0.23 1.48
CA ARG A 87 -19.24 -1.06 0.49
C ARG A 87 -18.75 -2.34 1.13
N LEU A 88 -18.48 -3.36 0.33
CA LEU A 88 -17.91 -4.61 0.84
C LEU A 88 -16.39 -4.50 0.95
N ALA A 89 -15.84 -4.63 2.16
CA ALA A 89 -14.40 -4.74 2.40
C ALA A 89 -13.91 -6.17 2.19
N THR A 90 -14.61 -7.16 2.75
CA THR A 90 -14.34 -8.58 2.55
C THR A 90 -15.60 -9.41 2.82
N ALA A 91 -15.64 -10.64 2.32
CA ALA A 91 -16.70 -11.60 2.62
C ALA A 91 -16.17 -13.04 2.66
N GLU A 92 -16.69 -13.82 3.60
CA GLU A 92 -16.34 -15.22 3.77
C GLU A 92 -17.58 -16.08 3.98
N ARG A 93 -17.53 -17.33 3.52
CA ARG A 93 -18.62 -18.30 3.65
C ARG A 93 -18.16 -19.48 4.48
N VAL A 94 -18.93 -19.78 5.52
CA VAL A 94 -18.62 -20.82 6.50
C VAL A 94 -19.81 -21.76 6.61
N ALA A 95 -19.58 -23.05 6.37
CA ALA A 95 -20.60 -24.06 6.62
C ALA A 95 -20.85 -24.18 8.13
N LEU A 96 -22.11 -24.09 8.56
CA LEU A 96 -22.46 -24.02 9.99
C LEU A 96 -22.04 -25.29 10.76
N ASN A 97 -22.13 -26.47 10.14
CA ASN A 97 -21.66 -27.71 10.74
C ASN A 97 -20.14 -27.74 11.00
N ARG A 98 -19.35 -27.06 10.15
CA ARG A 98 -17.91 -26.88 10.37
C ARG A 98 -17.64 -25.87 11.47
N LEU A 99 -18.44 -24.80 11.54
CA LEU A 99 -18.35 -23.82 12.61
C LEU A 99 -18.64 -24.45 13.98
N VAL A 100 -19.65 -25.32 14.07
CA VAL A 100 -19.95 -26.13 15.27
C VAL A 100 -18.75 -27.00 15.65
N SER A 101 -18.13 -27.69 14.68
CA SER A 101 -16.94 -28.52 14.91
C SER A 101 -15.73 -27.70 15.38
N GLY A 102 -15.66 -26.43 15.01
CA GLY A 102 -14.68 -25.44 15.47
C GLY A 102 -15.03 -24.74 16.78
N GLY A 103 -16.04 -25.22 17.52
CA GLY A 103 -16.45 -24.65 18.80
C GLY A 103 -17.28 -23.37 18.71
N GLY A 104 -17.86 -23.05 17.54
CA GLY A 104 -18.69 -21.86 17.37
C GLY A 104 -17.90 -20.56 17.19
N HIS A 105 -16.59 -20.65 16.95
CA HIS A 105 -15.71 -19.49 16.78
C HIS A 105 -15.26 -19.30 15.33
N TYR A 106 -15.26 -18.06 14.85
CA TYR A 106 -14.71 -17.70 13.54
C TYR A 106 -14.06 -16.32 13.57
N GLU A 107 -12.96 -16.15 12.85
CA GLU A 107 -12.30 -14.86 12.67
C GLU A 107 -12.32 -14.48 11.19
N ILE A 108 -12.77 -13.27 10.90
CA ILE A 108 -12.71 -12.68 9.55
C ILE A 108 -11.76 -11.50 9.56
N ARG A 109 -10.76 -11.55 8.66
CA ARG A 109 -9.69 -10.56 8.56
C ARG A 109 -10.00 -9.52 7.49
N PHE A 110 -9.68 -8.26 7.76
CA PHE A 110 -9.82 -7.17 6.80
C PHE A 110 -8.72 -6.11 6.98
N GLU A 111 -8.56 -5.26 5.96
CA GLU A 111 -7.67 -4.10 6.01
C GLU A 111 -8.47 -2.87 6.44
N ALA A 112 -8.07 -2.27 7.56
CA ALA A 112 -8.67 -1.07 8.12
C ALA A 112 -7.95 0.19 7.65
N PHE A 113 -8.73 1.20 7.28
CA PHE A 113 -8.27 2.51 6.83
C PHE A 113 -8.76 3.59 7.78
N HIS A 114 -7.97 4.66 7.89
CA HIS A 114 -8.34 5.86 8.63
C HIS A 114 -9.68 6.44 8.16
N GLY A 115 -10.49 6.97 9.08
CA GLY A 115 -11.74 7.67 8.73
C GLY A 115 -12.81 6.79 8.04
N VAL A 116 -12.60 5.48 8.05
CA VAL A 116 -13.56 4.49 7.58
C VAL A 116 -14.10 3.73 8.78
N THR A 117 -15.42 3.59 8.81
CA THR A 117 -16.10 2.76 9.80
C THR A 117 -16.46 1.41 9.20
N TYR A 118 -16.46 0.38 10.02
CA TYR A 118 -16.66 -1.00 9.63
C TYR A 118 -17.79 -1.63 10.43
N ALA A 119 -18.63 -2.42 9.75
CA ALA A 119 -19.65 -3.23 10.39
C ALA A 119 -19.56 -4.66 9.90
N LEU A 120 -19.79 -5.62 10.80
CA LEU A 120 -19.91 -7.02 10.44
C LEU A 120 -21.38 -7.37 10.25
N TYR A 121 -21.69 -7.89 9.07
CA TYR A 121 -22.97 -8.47 8.72
C TYR A 121 -22.86 -10.00 8.61
N GLY A 122 -23.80 -10.71 9.23
CA GLY A 122 -23.98 -12.14 9.07
C GLY A 122 -25.34 -12.44 8.43
N GLY A 123 -25.33 -13.26 7.37
CA GLY A 123 -26.55 -13.80 6.78
C GLY A 123 -26.45 -15.30 6.49
N ILE A 124 -27.56 -16.02 6.56
CA ILE A 124 -27.64 -17.45 6.25
C ILE A 124 -28.13 -17.66 4.82
N ILE A 125 -27.30 -18.29 3.99
CA ILE A 125 -27.66 -18.67 2.63
C ILE A 125 -28.42 -20.00 2.65
N GLY A 126 -29.65 -19.99 2.14
CA GLY A 126 -30.51 -21.16 2.04
C GLY A 126 -31.19 -21.53 3.35
N ASP A 127 -31.65 -22.78 3.46
CA ASP A 127 -32.27 -23.30 4.68
C ASP A 127 -31.24 -23.67 5.74
N THR A 128 -31.62 -23.55 7.01
CA THR A 128 -30.78 -23.92 8.15
C THR A 128 -31.62 -24.48 9.29
N ASP A 129 -31.00 -25.32 10.11
CA ASP A 129 -31.50 -25.81 11.39
C ASP A 129 -30.70 -25.22 12.57
N ALA A 130 -29.96 -24.13 12.33
CA ALA A 130 -29.05 -23.58 13.31
C ALA A 130 -29.78 -22.99 14.52
N THR A 131 -29.34 -23.35 15.73
CA THR A 131 -29.73 -22.74 17.00
C THR A 131 -28.51 -22.24 17.75
N ALA A 132 -28.64 -21.16 18.52
CA ALA A 132 -27.60 -20.67 19.44
C ALA A 132 -28.23 -19.89 20.60
N HIS A 133 -27.53 -19.82 21.74
CA HIS A 133 -28.02 -19.12 22.95
C HIS A 133 -27.58 -17.65 22.98
N SER A 134 -26.37 -17.38 22.50
CA SER A 134 -25.80 -16.03 22.47
C SER A 134 -24.81 -15.89 21.31
N LEU A 135 -24.60 -14.65 20.90
CA LEU A 135 -23.61 -14.27 19.89
C LEU A 135 -22.79 -13.11 20.45
N ARG A 136 -21.46 -13.25 20.37
CA ARG A 136 -20.52 -12.18 20.68
C ARG A 136 -19.72 -11.85 19.43
N VAL A 137 -19.61 -10.56 19.13
CA VAL A 137 -18.72 -10.05 18.10
C VAL A 137 -17.69 -9.14 18.76
N ILE A 138 -16.42 -9.35 18.44
CA ILE A 138 -15.30 -8.59 18.97
C ILE A 138 -14.52 -8.03 17.79
N LEU A 139 -14.26 -6.74 17.79
CA LEU A 139 -13.28 -6.11 16.91
C LEU A 139 -11.95 -6.02 17.65
N ASP A 140 -10.90 -6.61 17.09
CA ASP A 140 -9.56 -6.36 17.59
C ASP A 140 -9.11 -4.94 17.21
N ARG A 141 -8.21 -4.36 18.01
CA ARG A 141 -7.59 -3.06 17.71
C ARG A 141 -8.61 -1.96 17.32
N PRO A 142 -9.59 -1.62 18.17
CA PRO A 142 -10.47 -0.48 17.88
C PRO A 142 -9.64 0.80 17.76
N ALA A 143 -10.15 1.76 16.96
CA ALA A 143 -9.50 3.07 16.89
C ALA A 143 -9.50 3.71 18.28
N ASP A 144 -8.34 4.25 18.69
CA ASP A 144 -8.23 4.96 19.97
C ASP A 144 -8.75 6.41 19.79
N PRO A 145 -9.87 6.78 20.45
CA PRO A 145 -10.43 8.13 20.33
C PRO A 145 -9.53 9.22 20.95
N ASN A 146 -8.56 8.84 21.78
CA ASN A 146 -7.61 9.73 22.45
C ASN A 146 -6.20 9.66 21.86
N ALA A 147 -5.91 8.71 20.98
CA ALA A 147 -4.69 8.77 20.18
C ALA A 147 -4.71 10.13 19.49
N ARG A 148 -3.67 10.94 19.73
CA ARG A 148 -3.55 12.25 19.10
C ARG A 148 -3.84 12.05 17.62
N ARG A 149 -4.85 12.77 17.13
CA ARG A 149 -5.13 12.91 15.71
C ARG A 149 -3.89 13.55 15.11
N ASP A 150 -2.92 12.73 14.73
CA ASP A 150 -1.79 13.17 13.94
C ASP A 150 -2.38 13.45 12.56
N ALA A 151 -2.69 14.73 12.36
CA ALA A 151 -3.31 15.26 11.16
C ALA A 151 -2.43 14.97 9.95
N ALA A 152 -2.59 13.82 9.28
CA ALA A 152 -1.72 13.55 8.14
C ALA A 152 -2.24 12.57 7.08
N ALA A 153 -3.18 11.65 7.33
CA ALA A 153 -3.71 10.73 6.31
C ALA A 153 -5.18 11.03 5.94
N GLU A 154 -5.41 11.53 4.73
CA GLU A 154 -6.71 11.73 4.11
C GLU A 154 -7.09 10.41 3.44
N ALA A 155 -8.24 9.85 3.81
CA ALA A 155 -8.78 8.62 3.20
C ALA A 155 -9.43 8.91 1.83
N ARG A 156 -8.71 9.60 0.96
CA ARG A 156 -9.17 9.99 -0.37
C ARG A 156 -8.24 9.40 -1.42
N ASN A 157 -8.84 8.90 -2.49
CA ASN A 157 -8.08 8.55 -3.68
C ASN A 157 -7.27 9.76 -4.14
N THR A 158 -6.08 9.52 -4.67
CA THR A 158 -5.38 10.55 -5.44
C THR A 158 -6.28 11.05 -6.57
N ALA A 159 -6.26 12.36 -6.81
CA ALA A 159 -6.95 12.96 -7.94
C ALA A 159 -6.19 12.76 -9.27
N PHE A 160 -4.96 12.24 -9.21
CA PHE A 160 -4.03 12.15 -10.31
C PHE A 160 -3.92 10.73 -10.87
N GLY A 161 -3.56 10.60 -12.15
CA GLY A 161 -3.30 9.29 -12.75
C GLY A 161 -4.48 8.31 -12.77
N SER A 162 -5.73 8.78 -12.79
CA SER A 162 -6.94 7.95 -12.67
C SER A 162 -7.13 6.92 -13.79
N GLU A 163 -6.45 7.07 -14.93
CA GLU A 163 -6.45 6.04 -15.97
C GLU A 163 -5.70 4.79 -15.50
N ALA A 164 -6.43 3.66 -15.43
CA ALA A 164 -5.82 2.36 -15.22
C ALA A 164 -4.98 2.00 -16.45
N VAL A 165 -3.67 1.84 -16.27
CA VAL A 165 -2.80 1.26 -17.30
C VAL A 165 -3.13 -0.24 -17.35
N PRO A 166 -3.72 -0.76 -18.44
CA PRO A 166 -4.09 -2.18 -18.50
C PRO A 166 -2.83 -3.04 -18.42
N VAL A 167 -2.83 -4.02 -17.52
CA VAL A 167 -1.74 -5.00 -17.38
C VAL A 167 -2.25 -6.34 -17.90
N PRO A 168 -2.10 -6.63 -19.21
CA PRO A 168 -2.65 -7.86 -19.80
C PRO A 168 -1.94 -9.12 -19.30
N HIS A 169 -0.69 -8.99 -18.86
CA HIS A 169 0.14 -10.07 -18.34
C HIS A 169 0.95 -9.56 -17.15
N LEU A 170 1.05 -10.39 -16.10
CA LEU A 170 1.88 -10.04 -14.95
C LEU A 170 3.39 -10.10 -15.27
N VAL A 171 3.80 -11.03 -16.13
CA VAL A 171 5.19 -11.20 -16.56
C VAL A 171 5.24 -11.36 -18.08
N SER A 172 6.18 -10.68 -18.74
CA SER A 172 6.46 -10.89 -20.17
C SER A 172 7.94 -10.83 -20.52
N LEU A 173 8.25 -11.39 -21.70
CA LEU A 173 9.59 -11.40 -22.31
C LEU A 173 9.76 -10.31 -23.37
N GLY A 174 8.92 -9.27 -23.35
CA GLY A 174 9.02 -8.15 -24.29
C GLY A 174 10.32 -7.36 -24.11
N THR A 175 10.69 -6.53 -25.08
CA THR A 175 11.80 -5.58 -24.90
C THR A 175 11.37 -4.40 -24.02
N PRO A 176 12.06 -4.12 -22.90
CA PRO A 176 11.73 -2.99 -22.03
C PRO A 176 12.14 -1.66 -22.67
N THR A 177 11.38 -0.60 -22.39
CA THR A 177 11.61 0.74 -22.96
C THR A 177 11.49 1.80 -21.86
N LEU A 178 12.10 2.96 -22.06
CA LEU A 178 11.94 4.09 -21.14
C LEU A 178 10.75 5.00 -21.50
N THR A 179 10.15 4.86 -22.68
CA THR A 179 9.04 5.74 -23.11
C THR A 179 7.71 5.41 -22.42
N ALA A 180 7.48 4.13 -22.14
CA ALA A 180 6.37 3.63 -21.35
C ALA A 180 6.96 2.55 -20.42
N PRO A 181 7.67 2.98 -19.36
CA PRO A 181 8.36 2.05 -18.49
C PRO A 181 7.35 1.20 -17.73
N VAL A 182 7.71 -0.07 -17.59
CA VAL A 182 7.02 -1.03 -16.71
C VAL A 182 8.02 -1.49 -15.65
N THR A 183 7.66 -2.44 -14.79
CA THR A 183 8.65 -3.07 -13.90
C THR A 183 9.68 -3.79 -14.77
N GLN A 184 10.95 -3.37 -14.77
CA GLN A 184 11.92 -3.81 -15.77
C GLN A 184 13.38 -3.66 -15.33
N LEU A 185 14.26 -4.42 -16.00
CA LEU A 185 15.71 -4.31 -15.84
C LEU A 185 16.31 -3.18 -16.68
N ALA A 186 17.45 -2.65 -16.24
CA ALA A 186 18.23 -1.68 -16.97
C ALA A 186 19.02 -2.33 -18.10
N THR A 187 18.88 -1.81 -19.31
CA THR A 187 19.57 -2.28 -20.51
C THR A 187 20.24 -1.11 -21.25
N ALA A 188 21.39 -1.37 -21.85
CA ALA A 188 22.11 -0.35 -22.62
C ALA A 188 21.32 0.12 -23.86
N ARG A 189 20.38 -0.70 -24.36
CA ARG A 189 19.52 -0.34 -25.50
C ARG A 189 18.57 0.80 -25.17
N GLN A 190 18.04 0.83 -23.94
CA GLN A 190 17.08 1.86 -23.51
C GLN A 190 17.69 3.28 -23.57
N LEU A 191 19.00 3.41 -23.31
CA LEU A 191 19.71 4.69 -23.37
C LEU A 191 19.85 5.28 -24.78
N LYS A 192 19.59 4.49 -25.83
CA LYS A 192 19.62 4.95 -27.23
C LYS A 192 18.28 5.51 -27.71
N SER A 193 17.30 5.67 -26.82
CA SER A 193 15.95 6.12 -27.18
C SER A 193 15.84 7.65 -27.27
N ASP A 194 14.88 8.13 -28.07
CA ASP A 194 14.56 9.56 -28.16
C ASP A 194 14.14 10.16 -26.80
N THR A 195 13.59 9.33 -25.92
CA THR A 195 13.27 9.69 -24.54
C THR A 195 14.50 10.15 -23.77
N VAL A 196 15.63 9.47 -23.94
CA VAL A 196 16.89 9.87 -23.29
C VAL A 196 17.40 11.18 -23.87
N ALA A 197 17.34 11.35 -25.19
CA ALA A 197 17.74 12.59 -25.84
C ALA A 197 16.92 13.80 -25.33
N ARG A 198 15.63 13.61 -25.03
CA ARG A 198 14.76 14.64 -24.46
C ARG A 198 15.24 15.12 -23.09
N TRP A 199 15.57 14.19 -22.20
CA TRP A 199 16.03 14.50 -20.84
C TRP A 199 17.47 15.04 -20.79
N ILE A 200 18.32 14.61 -21.73
CA ILE A 200 19.65 15.25 -21.90
C ILE A 200 19.47 16.71 -22.31
N LYS A 201 18.57 16.99 -23.26
CA LYS A 201 18.32 18.35 -23.75
C LYS A 201 17.69 19.25 -22.68
N SER A 202 16.95 18.71 -21.72
CA SER A 202 16.40 19.49 -20.61
C SER A 202 17.44 19.87 -19.56
N GLY A 203 18.68 19.37 -19.65
CA GLY A 203 19.75 19.64 -18.67
C GLY A 203 19.66 18.82 -17.39
N ALA A 204 18.58 18.05 -17.18
CA ALA A 204 18.32 17.32 -15.94
C ALA A 204 19.34 16.20 -15.66
N LEU A 205 20.07 15.71 -16.67
CA LEU A 205 20.96 14.55 -16.55
C LEU A 205 22.45 14.90 -16.51
N ALA A 206 22.79 16.14 -16.15
CA ALA A 206 24.19 16.59 -16.14
C ALA A 206 25.03 15.79 -15.12
N GLY A 207 26.16 15.24 -15.56
CA GLY A 207 27.15 14.60 -14.69
C GLY A 207 26.90 13.12 -14.33
N SER A 208 25.73 12.56 -14.63
CA SER A 208 25.43 11.16 -14.33
C SER A 208 26.10 10.19 -15.32
N ASP A 209 26.58 9.06 -14.82
CA ASP A 209 26.99 7.91 -15.64
C ASP A 209 25.77 7.24 -16.31
N ASP A 210 26.00 6.27 -17.18
CA ASP A 210 24.92 5.65 -17.94
C ASP A 210 23.87 4.99 -17.05
N LEU A 211 24.28 4.31 -15.98
CA LEU A 211 23.34 3.67 -15.06
C LEU A 211 22.58 4.71 -14.22
N GLY A 212 23.25 5.75 -13.73
CA GLY A 212 22.62 6.90 -13.08
C GLY A 212 21.58 7.60 -13.97
N ARG A 213 21.91 7.84 -15.25
CA ARG A 213 20.96 8.36 -16.24
C ARG A 213 19.76 7.45 -16.40
N TRP A 214 19.98 6.14 -16.50
CA TRP A 214 18.88 5.18 -16.60
C TRP A 214 17.97 5.25 -15.38
N ARG A 215 18.53 5.25 -14.16
CA ARG A 215 17.76 5.33 -12.90
C ARG A 215 16.89 6.59 -12.86
N ALA A 216 17.46 7.74 -13.19
CA ALA A 216 16.75 9.01 -13.19
C ALA A 216 15.62 9.05 -14.24
N ILE A 217 15.92 8.67 -15.49
CA ILE A 217 14.91 8.67 -16.57
C ILE A 217 13.79 7.68 -16.26
N TYR A 218 14.10 6.52 -15.70
CA TYR A 218 13.11 5.53 -15.32
C TYR A 218 12.08 6.11 -14.36
N VAL A 219 12.53 6.78 -13.28
CA VAL A 219 11.64 7.43 -12.32
C VAL A 219 10.80 8.51 -13.00
N LEU A 220 11.43 9.41 -13.74
CA LEU A 220 10.74 10.53 -14.39
C LEU A 220 9.70 10.06 -15.41
N GLU A 221 10.02 9.08 -16.24
CA GLU A 221 9.09 8.55 -17.23
C GLU A 221 7.99 7.68 -16.60
N ALA A 222 8.28 6.99 -15.50
CA ALA A 222 7.25 6.28 -14.74
C ALA A 222 6.24 7.27 -14.15
N LEU A 223 6.70 8.28 -13.42
CA LEU A 223 5.82 9.30 -12.85
C LEU A 223 5.01 10.03 -13.93
N ARG A 224 5.64 10.37 -15.07
CA ARG A 224 4.96 10.97 -16.23
C ARG A 224 3.91 10.04 -16.82
N THR A 225 4.25 8.78 -17.08
CA THR A 225 3.37 7.80 -17.74
C THR A 225 2.15 7.48 -16.89
N TYR A 226 2.31 7.49 -15.57
CA TYR A 226 1.24 7.22 -14.61
C TYR A 226 0.51 8.48 -14.14
N GLY A 227 0.75 9.63 -14.78
CA GLY A 227 -0.01 10.87 -14.57
C GLY A 227 0.27 11.57 -13.24
N MET A 228 1.46 11.38 -12.66
CA MET A 228 1.85 11.94 -11.35
C MET A 228 2.63 13.25 -11.45
N MET A 229 2.96 13.69 -12.67
CA MET A 229 3.70 14.94 -12.91
C MET A 229 2.78 16.11 -13.26
N GLU A 230 1.60 16.16 -12.65
CA GLU A 230 0.60 17.20 -12.85
C GLU A 230 0.70 18.28 -11.75
N PRO A 231 0.46 19.57 -12.05
CA PRO A 231 0.49 20.63 -11.03
C PRO A 231 -0.44 20.32 -9.85
N GLY A 232 0.05 20.52 -8.63
CA GLY A 232 -0.64 20.24 -7.37
C GLY A 232 -0.49 18.81 -6.86
N ALA A 233 0.13 17.91 -7.61
CA ALA A 233 0.45 16.57 -7.10
C ALA A 233 1.54 16.64 -6.03
N ARG A 234 1.33 15.89 -4.94
CA ARG A 234 2.25 15.83 -3.81
C ARG A 234 3.10 14.57 -3.87
N GLY A 235 4.42 14.73 -3.89
CA GLY A 235 5.39 13.65 -4.02
C GLY A 235 6.37 13.56 -2.85
N ALA A 236 6.95 12.37 -2.63
CA ALA A 236 8.11 12.23 -1.75
C ALA A 236 9.24 11.41 -2.38
N GLY A 237 10.46 11.95 -2.27
CA GLY A 237 11.70 11.23 -2.55
C GLY A 237 12.29 10.72 -1.25
N MET A 238 12.57 9.41 -1.17
CA MET A 238 13.11 8.79 0.05
C MET A 238 14.38 7.99 -0.25
N GLY A 239 15.33 8.03 0.68
CA GLY A 239 16.61 7.33 0.56
C GLY A 239 17.66 8.15 -0.18
N ALA A 240 18.50 7.51 -0.99
CA ALA A 240 19.54 8.18 -1.75
C ALA A 240 18.93 9.11 -2.83
N LEU A 241 18.99 10.41 -2.60
CA LEU A 241 18.37 11.40 -3.47
C LEU A 241 19.21 11.63 -4.73
N ASP A 242 18.55 11.63 -5.90
CA ASP A 242 19.19 11.88 -7.18
C ASP A 242 18.83 13.28 -7.67
N HIS A 243 19.85 14.16 -7.74
CA HIS A 243 19.68 15.52 -8.25
C HIS A 243 19.01 15.56 -9.63
N SER A 244 19.26 14.56 -10.48
CA SER A 244 18.68 14.48 -11.81
C SER A 244 17.17 14.29 -11.80
N VAL A 245 16.65 13.54 -10.81
CA VAL A 245 15.22 13.35 -10.62
C VAL A 245 14.59 14.64 -10.12
N ILE A 246 15.19 15.28 -9.13
CA ILE A 246 14.71 16.56 -8.58
C ILE A 246 14.65 17.62 -9.70
N ALA A 247 15.71 17.73 -10.51
CA ALA A 247 15.76 18.60 -11.68
C ALA A 247 14.70 18.30 -12.74
N GLY A 248 14.37 17.02 -12.94
CA GLY A 248 13.31 16.63 -13.86
C GLY A 248 11.90 16.95 -13.37
N LEU A 249 11.70 17.06 -12.05
CA LEU A 249 10.42 17.37 -11.42
C LEU A 249 10.21 18.88 -11.18
N ALA A 250 11.28 19.65 -11.02
CA ALA A 250 11.20 21.07 -10.72
C ALA A 250 10.45 21.90 -11.78
N GLY A 251 9.88 23.03 -11.32
CA GLY A 251 9.15 23.97 -12.17
C GLY A 251 7.80 23.46 -12.70
N ARG A 252 7.27 22.35 -12.17
CA ARG A 252 6.00 21.71 -12.62
C ARG A 252 4.81 22.00 -11.71
N GLY A 253 5.00 22.85 -10.68
CA GLY A 253 3.97 23.12 -9.68
C GLY A 253 3.66 21.91 -8.80
N LEU A 254 4.62 20.99 -8.62
CA LEU A 254 4.53 19.85 -7.71
C LEU A 254 4.89 20.29 -6.29
N GLU A 255 4.34 19.59 -5.29
CA GLU A 255 4.75 19.71 -3.90
C GLU A 255 5.61 18.49 -3.54
N ILE A 256 6.90 18.68 -3.29
CA ILE A 256 7.87 17.59 -3.18
C ILE A 256 8.51 17.61 -1.80
N ASP A 257 8.39 16.52 -1.06
CA ASP A 257 9.15 16.27 0.16
C ASP A 257 10.40 15.43 -0.17
N LEU A 258 11.58 15.93 0.18
CA LEU A 258 12.84 15.19 0.15
C LEU A 258 13.12 14.66 1.56
N VAL A 259 12.88 13.37 1.76
CA VAL A 259 12.98 12.72 3.07
C VAL A 259 14.36 12.10 3.24
N VAL A 260 15.15 12.70 4.12
CA VAL A 260 16.54 12.32 4.40
C VAL A 260 16.72 11.82 5.84
N PRO A 261 17.49 10.74 6.08
CA PRO A 261 17.78 10.26 7.43
C PRO A 261 18.58 11.29 8.26
N PRO A 262 18.36 11.39 9.59
CA PRO A 262 19.19 12.21 10.46
C PRO A 262 20.68 11.85 10.34
N GLY A 263 21.54 12.86 10.17
CA GLY A 263 22.98 12.66 10.08
C GLY A 263 23.50 12.16 8.73
N SER A 264 22.64 12.06 7.70
CA SER A 264 23.10 11.79 6.34
C SER A 264 23.84 13.00 5.74
N GLY A 265 24.85 12.74 4.90
CA GLY A 265 25.52 13.78 4.12
C GLY A 265 24.58 14.48 3.12
N ASP A 266 23.45 13.84 2.80
CA ASP A 266 22.43 14.35 1.89
C ASP A 266 21.65 15.53 2.48
N ILE A 267 21.57 15.67 3.81
CA ILE A 267 20.93 16.84 4.45
C ILE A 267 21.61 18.13 4.01
N ALA A 268 22.95 18.18 4.06
CA ALA A 268 23.69 19.39 3.69
C ALA A 268 23.59 19.70 2.19
N ALA A 269 23.49 18.68 1.33
CA ALA A 269 23.27 18.87 -0.11
C ALA A 269 21.84 19.36 -0.37
N ALA A 270 20.85 18.78 0.32
CA ALA A 270 19.45 19.09 0.15
C ALA A 270 19.08 20.48 0.71
N ASP A 271 19.54 20.83 1.91
CA ASP A 271 19.29 22.14 2.53
C ASP A 271 19.93 23.28 1.73
N ASN A 272 20.99 22.99 0.98
CA ASN A 272 21.63 23.97 0.09
C ASN A 272 20.95 24.06 -1.30
N LEU A 273 20.05 23.14 -1.68
CA LEU A 273 19.38 23.18 -2.99
C LEU A 273 18.71 24.52 -3.26
N PRO A 274 17.92 25.13 -2.35
CA PRO A 274 17.28 26.43 -2.60
C PRO A 274 18.27 27.59 -2.74
N HIS A 275 19.49 27.45 -2.21
CA HIS A 275 20.54 28.46 -2.29
C HIS A 275 21.39 28.32 -3.55
N VAL A 276 21.65 27.08 -3.98
CA VAL A 276 22.47 26.75 -5.15
C VAL A 276 21.64 26.83 -6.44
N ASP A 277 20.36 26.44 -6.37
CA ASP A 277 19.43 26.45 -7.49
C ASP A 277 18.03 26.88 -7.01
N PRO A 278 17.76 28.19 -6.92
CA PRO A 278 16.50 28.73 -6.39
C PRO A 278 15.26 28.32 -7.20
N GLU A 279 15.41 28.05 -8.50
CA GLU A 279 14.31 27.56 -9.36
C GLU A 279 13.97 26.11 -9.03
N LEU A 280 14.99 25.30 -8.73
CA LEU A 280 14.85 23.92 -8.27
C LEU A 280 14.26 23.80 -6.86
N GLY A 281 14.53 24.78 -6.00
CA GLY A 281 14.00 24.83 -4.63
C GLY A 281 12.51 25.19 -4.53
N GLN A 282 11.89 25.68 -5.59
CA GLN A 282 10.45 26.01 -5.55
C GLN A 282 9.59 24.74 -5.51
N GLY A 283 8.75 24.65 -4.48
CA GLY A 283 7.88 23.49 -4.25
C GLY A 283 8.60 22.28 -3.66
N VAL A 284 9.87 22.42 -3.27
CA VAL A 284 10.67 21.36 -2.65
C VAL A 284 10.88 21.66 -1.17
N THR A 285 10.54 20.71 -0.30
CA THR A 285 10.76 20.77 1.15
C THR A 285 11.70 19.65 1.55
N VAL A 286 12.79 19.98 2.25
CA VAL A 286 13.67 18.97 2.82
C VAL A 286 13.17 18.60 4.21
N ARG A 287 13.01 17.31 4.47
CA ARG A 287 12.52 16.77 5.75
C ARG A 287 13.52 15.76 6.29
N THR A 288 14.00 16.02 7.50
CA THR A 288 14.81 15.05 8.24
C THR A 288 13.91 14.07 8.99
N ALA A 289 13.88 12.80 8.59
CA ALA A 289 13.03 11.78 9.21
C ALA A 289 13.66 10.38 9.14
N SER A 290 13.28 9.51 10.07
CA SER A 290 13.70 8.10 10.04
C SER A 290 13.07 7.39 8.84
N LEU A 291 13.87 6.55 8.15
CA LEU A 291 13.41 5.64 7.10
C LEU A 291 13.27 4.19 7.59
N ALA A 292 13.78 3.88 8.80
CA ALA A 292 13.70 2.56 9.40
C ALA A 292 13.58 2.65 10.95
N PRO A 293 12.36 2.62 11.51
CA PRO A 293 11.06 2.62 10.84
C PRO A 293 10.78 3.96 10.14
N LEU A 294 9.93 3.97 9.11
CA LEU A 294 9.45 5.19 8.47
C LEU A 294 8.68 6.06 9.47
N ALA A 295 8.91 7.37 9.43
CA ALA A 295 8.22 8.30 10.31
C ALA A 295 6.70 8.34 10.02
N PRO A 296 5.84 8.31 11.04
CA PRO A 296 4.39 8.12 10.87
C PRO A 296 3.69 9.32 10.23
N ASP A 297 4.31 10.49 10.21
CA ASP A 297 3.83 11.73 9.60
C ASP A 297 4.13 11.82 8.09
N LEU A 298 4.77 10.81 7.52
CA LEU A 298 4.99 10.68 6.08
C LEU A 298 3.79 9.99 5.42
N VAL A 299 2.77 10.78 5.10
CA VAL A 299 1.52 10.28 4.52
C VAL A 299 0.92 11.31 3.56
N ASN A 300 -0.11 10.90 2.81
CA ASN A 300 -0.82 11.70 1.81
C ASN A 300 0.01 12.12 0.60
N TYR A 301 0.88 11.23 0.13
CA TYR A 301 1.56 11.43 -1.16
C TYR A 301 0.75 10.85 -2.31
N ASP A 302 0.63 11.59 -3.40
CA ASP A 302 0.10 11.07 -4.67
C ASP A 302 1.13 10.15 -5.35
N PHE A 303 2.42 10.43 -5.13
CA PHE A 303 3.49 9.55 -5.59
C PHE A 303 4.69 9.52 -4.65
N ILE A 304 5.45 8.44 -4.71
CA ILE A 304 6.77 8.35 -4.07
C ILE A 304 7.77 7.80 -5.06
N TRP A 305 9.04 8.16 -4.86
CA TRP A 305 10.13 7.44 -5.48
C TRP A 305 11.21 7.13 -4.47
N THR A 306 11.86 5.99 -4.67
CA THR A 306 13.01 5.59 -3.85
C THR A 306 14.11 5.09 -4.76
N ARG A 307 15.34 5.43 -4.40
CA ARG A 307 16.53 4.83 -5.01
C ARG A 307 17.30 4.16 -3.91
N TRP A 308 17.57 2.89 -4.10
CA TRP A 308 18.30 2.06 -3.16
C TRP A 308 19.62 1.61 -3.75
N THR A 309 20.68 1.65 -2.95
CA THR A 309 22.00 1.14 -3.30
C THR A 309 22.43 0.02 -2.36
N ALA A 310 23.08 -1.02 -2.89
CA ALA A 310 23.47 -2.18 -2.09
C ALA A 310 24.58 -1.91 -1.05
N ASP A 311 25.15 -0.70 -1.03
CA ASP A 311 26.14 -0.27 -0.03
C ASP A 311 25.48 0.25 1.26
N GLU A 312 24.15 0.29 1.31
CA GLU A 312 23.37 0.64 2.50
C GLU A 312 23.19 -0.62 3.38
N ASP A 313 23.50 -0.51 4.68
CA ASP A 313 23.54 -1.60 5.68
C ASP A 313 22.14 -2.18 6.02
N MET A 314 21.35 -2.59 5.02
CA MET A 314 20.05 -3.24 5.19
C MET A 314 20.02 -4.60 4.51
N THR A 315 19.36 -5.54 5.17
CA THR A 315 19.08 -6.87 4.64
C THR A 315 17.94 -6.82 3.63
N LEU A 316 17.86 -7.85 2.77
CA LEU A 316 16.77 -8.01 1.82
C LEU A 316 15.36 -7.94 2.45
N LEU A 317 15.20 -8.52 3.64
CA LEU A 317 13.93 -8.51 4.37
C LEU A 317 13.57 -7.09 4.84
N GLU A 318 14.56 -6.33 5.29
CA GLU A 318 14.37 -4.93 5.70
C GLU A 318 14.00 -4.07 4.50
N HIS A 319 14.55 -4.32 3.31
CA HIS A 319 14.10 -3.62 2.10
C HIS A 319 12.65 -3.94 1.73
N ALA A 320 12.26 -5.22 1.78
CA ALA A 320 10.89 -5.61 1.47
C ALA A 320 9.89 -4.92 2.42
N ARG A 321 10.23 -4.84 3.71
CA ARG A 321 9.45 -4.10 4.71
C ARG A 321 9.43 -2.59 4.43
N PHE A 322 10.56 -2.02 4.02
CA PHE A 322 10.62 -0.62 3.64
C PHE A 322 9.73 -0.30 2.44
N ILE A 323 9.76 -1.11 1.38
CA ILE A 323 8.91 -0.93 0.20
C ILE A 323 7.42 -0.95 0.61
N GLU A 324 7.02 -1.91 1.45
CA GLU A 324 5.64 -1.99 1.95
C GLU A 324 5.26 -0.75 2.79
N ALA A 325 6.14 -0.33 3.71
CA ALA A 325 5.91 0.85 4.54
C ALA A 325 5.89 2.15 3.73
N ALA A 326 6.71 2.27 2.67
CA ALA A 326 6.73 3.43 1.79
C ALA A 326 5.43 3.53 0.98
N ILE A 327 4.89 2.40 0.51
CA ILE A 327 3.57 2.38 -0.15
C ILE A 327 2.47 2.82 0.82
N ALA A 328 2.59 2.54 2.12
CA ALA A 328 1.61 3.00 3.11
C ALA A 328 1.50 4.54 3.16
N CYS A 329 2.59 5.27 2.89
CA CYS A 329 2.63 6.73 2.82
C CYS A 329 1.78 7.33 1.67
N LEU A 330 1.42 6.53 0.67
CA LEU A 330 0.63 6.99 -0.47
C LEU A 330 -0.85 7.16 -0.13
N ARG A 331 -1.51 8.11 -0.79
CA ARG A 331 -2.97 8.08 -0.95
C ARG A 331 -3.38 6.82 -1.71
N PRO A 332 -4.56 6.24 -1.45
CA PRO A 332 -5.15 5.22 -2.32
C PRO A 332 -5.10 5.64 -3.80
N GLY A 333 -4.71 4.73 -4.70
CA GLY A 333 -4.48 5.02 -6.12
C GLY A 333 -3.14 5.72 -6.44
N GLY A 334 -2.39 6.18 -5.43
CA GLY A 334 -1.08 6.78 -5.61
C GLY A 334 -0.03 5.78 -6.12
N VAL A 335 1.08 6.29 -6.66
CA VAL A 335 2.10 5.49 -7.36
C VAL A 335 3.45 5.52 -6.66
N ALA A 336 4.01 4.33 -6.40
CA ALA A 336 5.36 4.16 -5.95
C ALA A 336 6.27 3.72 -7.10
N VAL A 337 7.43 4.39 -7.23
CA VAL A 337 8.49 4.01 -8.16
C VAL A 337 9.77 3.71 -7.40
N HIS A 338 10.15 2.43 -7.33
CA HIS A 338 11.36 2.00 -6.66
C HIS A 338 12.43 1.63 -7.68
N VAL A 339 13.66 2.07 -7.43
CA VAL A 339 14.83 1.64 -8.19
C VAL A 339 15.79 0.95 -7.23
N VAL A 340 16.09 -0.31 -7.51
CA VAL A 340 16.98 -1.15 -6.69
C VAL A 340 18.17 -1.64 -7.48
N ASP A 341 19.30 -1.85 -6.80
CA ASP A 341 20.46 -2.53 -7.37
C ASP A 341 20.12 -3.98 -7.68
N TYR A 342 20.35 -4.41 -8.91
CA TYR A 342 20.07 -5.75 -9.41
C TYR A 342 21.37 -6.51 -9.64
N ASP A 343 21.47 -7.69 -9.04
CA ASP A 343 22.61 -8.58 -9.22
C ASP A 343 22.28 -9.63 -10.30
N PRO A 344 22.95 -9.57 -11.47
CA PRO A 344 22.75 -10.56 -12.53
C PRO A 344 23.43 -11.91 -12.24
N ALA A 345 24.26 -12.02 -11.20
CA ALA A 345 24.98 -13.25 -10.88
C ALA A 345 24.02 -14.33 -10.34
N VAL A 346 24.06 -15.51 -10.97
CA VAL A 346 23.18 -16.66 -10.64
C VAL A 346 23.35 -17.15 -9.20
N MET A 347 24.53 -16.99 -8.61
CA MET A 347 24.84 -17.43 -7.25
C MET A 347 24.67 -16.33 -6.19
N GLY A 348 24.27 -15.12 -6.59
CA GLY A 348 24.17 -13.95 -5.71
C GLY A 348 25.53 -13.53 -5.15
N SER A 349 26.06 -12.40 -5.59
CA SER A 349 27.23 -11.78 -4.97
C SER A 349 26.92 -11.17 -3.60
N GLY A 350 25.64 -11.11 -3.22
CA GLY A 350 25.15 -10.47 -2.00
C GLY A 350 25.11 -8.94 -2.08
N ARG A 351 25.37 -8.37 -3.26
CA ARG A 351 25.52 -6.92 -3.50
C ARG A 351 24.33 -6.31 -4.25
N GLY A 352 23.16 -6.92 -4.15
CA GLY A 352 21.96 -6.48 -4.86
C GLY A 352 20.88 -7.56 -4.87
N PHE A 353 19.71 -7.20 -5.40
CA PHE A 353 18.59 -8.11 -5.53
C PHE A 353 18.85 -9.07 -6.68
N ALA A 354 18.75 -10.37 -6.40
CA ALA A 354 18.63 -11.36 -7.45
C ALA A 354 17.22 -11.32 -8.04
N ARG A 355 17.03 -11.97 -9.18
CA ARG A 355 15.73 -12.09 -9.83
C ARG A 355 14.64 -12.63 -8.90
N GLN A 356 14.96 -13.66 -8.12
CA GLN A 356 14.00 -14.29 -7.20
C GLN A 356 13.52 -13.32 -6.11
N ASP A 357 14.37 -12.39 -5.71
CA ASP A 357 14.06 -11.40 -4.69
C ASP A 357 13.08 -10.35 -5.23
N VAL A 358 13.30 -9.89 -6.46
CA VAL A 358 12.37 -8.99 -7.17
C VAL A 358 11.02 -9.66 -7.38
N GLU A 359 11.01 -10.92 -7.85
CA GLU A 359 9.77 -11.70 -8.02
C GLU A 359 9.02 -11.87 -6.69
N ARG A 360 9.74 -12.08 -5.58
CA ARG A 360 9.14 -12.20 -4.24
C ARG A 360 8.51 -10.89 -3.78
N ILE A 361 9.16 -9.74 -4.02
CA ILE A 361 8.58 -8.42 -3.73
C ILE A 361 7.31 -8.20 -4.56
N ILE A 362 7.35 -8.49 -5.87
CA ILE A 362 6.19 -8.37 -6.75
C ILE A 362 5.01 -9.17 -6.21
N LEU A 363 5.22 -10.45 -5.87
CA LEU A 363 4.18 -11.31 -5.33
C LEU A 363 3.64 -10.81 -3.98
N LEU A 364 4.51 -10.30 -3.11
CA LEU A 364 4.11 -9.71 -1.84
C LEU A 364 3.16 -8.52 -2.06
N LEU A 365 3.53 -7.58 -2.95
CA LEU A 365 2.72 -6.39 -3.21
C LEU A 365 1.35 -6.74 -3.83
N ILE A 366 1.32 -7.71 -4.75
CA ILE A 366 0.05 -8.22 -5.32
C ILE A 366 -0.81 -8.86 -4.24
N SER A 367 -0.21 -9.65 -3.33
CA SER A 367 -0.95 -10.31 -2.24
C SER A 367 -1.61 -9.31 -1.27
N ARG A 368 -1.13 -8.06 -1.25
CA ARG A 368 -1.72 -6.95 -0.49
C ARG A 368 -2.71 -6.11 -1.31
N GLY A 369 -3.08 -6.57 -2.49
CA GLY A 369 -4.10 -5.96 -3.34
C GLY A 369 -3.63 -4.74 -4.12
N HIS A 370 -2.32 -4.46 -4.15
CA HIS A 370 -1.76 -3.38 -4.97
C HIS A 370 -1.68 -3.77 -6.45
N ASP A 371 -1.80 -2.77 -7.32
CA ASP A 371 -1.72 -2.97 -8.76
C ASP A 371 -0.28 -2.76 -9.22
N LEU A 372 0.36 -3.80 -9.77
CA LEU A 372 1.73 -3.70 -10.27
C LEU A 372 1.76 -3.54 -11.78
N ALA A 373 2.69 -2.70 -12.26
CA ALA A 373 3.02 -2.66 -13.67
C ALA A 373 3.56 -4.03 -14.13
N GLU A 374 3.33 -4.38 -15.40
CA GLU A 374 3.87 -5.59 -16.03
C GLU A 374 5.35 -5.79 -15.70
N PHE A 375 5.75 -7.00 -15.29
CA PHE A 375 7.15 -7.31 -15.08
C PHE A 375 7.78 -7.81 -16.38
N ARG A 376 8.61 -6.98 -17.00
CA ARG A 376 9.26 -7.28 -18.27
C ARG A 376 10.73 -7.62 -18.07
N ILE A 377 11.05 -8.88 -18.39
CA ILE A 377 12.38 -9.44 -18.16
C ILE A 377 13.10 -9.58 -19.50
N ASP A 378 14.11 -8.76 -19.72
CA ASP A 378 15.09 -8.94 -20.79
C ASP A 378 16.48 -8.99 -20.16
N PRO A 379 17.06 -10.20 -19.97
CA PRO A 379 18.39 -10.34 -19.40
C PRO A 379 19.49 -10.01 -20.42
N THR A 380 19.15 -9.66 -21.66
CA THR A 380 20.14 -9.38 -22.70
C THR A 380 20.53 -7.91 -22.71
N GLY A 381 21.84 -7.64 -22.81
CA GLY A 381 22.36 -6.28 -22.90
C GLY A 381 22.09 -5.44 -21.64
N LEU A 382 22.11 -6.08 -20.46
CA LEU A 382 22.03 -5.40 -19.17
C LEU A 382 23.04 -4.26 -19.11
N LEU A 383 22.60 -3.15 -18.55
CA LEU A 383 23.46 -2.03 -18.24
C LEU A 383 24.07 -2.29 -16.87
N ILE A 384 25.38 -2.51 -16.83
CA ILE A 384 26.10 -2.94 -15.63
C ILE A 384 27.16 -1.89 -15.29
N ASP A 385 27.29 -1.56 -14.01
CA ASP A 385 28.34 -0.68 -13.50
C ASP A 385 29.70 -1.40 -13.37
N HIS A 386 30.71 -0.69 -12.89
CA HIS A 386 32.05 -1.22 -12.68
C HIS A 386 32.12 -2.35 -11.63
N ARG A 387 31.08 -2.51 -10.80
CA ARG A 387 30.98 -3.53 -9.73
C ARG A 387 30.31 -4.81 -10.23
N GLY A 388 29.81 -4.83 -11.47
CA GLY A 388 29.03 -5.96 -11.97
C GLY A 388 27.54 -5.88 -11.63
N ILE A 389 27.07 -4.73 -11.13
CA ILE A 389 25.69 -4.52 -10.67
C ILE A 389 24.89 -3.72 -11.70
N SER A 390 23.65 -4.14 -11.92
CA SER A 390 22.67 -3.44 -12.76
C SER A 390 21.60 -2.77 -11.89
N ALA A 391 20.49 -2.34 -12.50
CA ALA A 391 19.35 -1.80 -11.77
C ALA A 391 18.05 -2.47 -12.22
N CYS A 392 17.10 -2.57 -11.30
CA CYS A 392 15.72 -2.95 -11.57
C CYS A 392 14.80 -1.84 -11.10
N GLY A 393 13.88 -1.43 -11.97
CA GLY A 393 12.81 -0.52 -11.66
C GLY A 393 11.53 -1.29 -11.35
N ILE A 394 10.81 -0.86 -10.32
CA ILE A 394 9.53 -1.43 -9.87
C ILE A 394 8.50 -0.31 -9.80
N ILE A 395 7.36 -0.51 -10.45
CA ILE A 395 6.23 0.42 -10.43
C ILE A 395 5.03 -0.27 -9.79
N CYS A 396 4.50 0.35 -8.74
CA CYS A 396 3.38 -0.16 -7.97
C CYS A 396 2.37 0.98 -7.76
N ARG A 397 1.08 0.69 -7.90
CA ARG A 397 -0.01 1.58 -7.54
C ARG A 397 -0.70 1.04 -6.29
N LYS A 398 -0.81 1.88 -5.27
CA LYS A 398 -1.58 1.56 -4.06
C LYS A 398 -3.02 1.32 -4.47
N ALA A 399 -3.63 0.27 -3.92
CA ALA A 399 -5.00 -0.10 -4.20
C ALA A 399 -5.91 1.14 -4.04
N PRO A 400 -6.67 1.54 -5.09
CA PRO A 400 -7.62 2.63 -4.93
C PRO A 400 -8.76 2.18 -4.01
N LEU A 401 -9.35 3.13 -3.30
CA LEU A 401 -10.69 2.95 -2.77
C LEU A 401 -11.58 2.78 -4.00
N ARG A 402 -12.08 1.57 -4.22
CA ARG A 402 -13.02 1.32 -5.32
C ARG A 402 -14.28 2.19 -5.09
N ASP A 403 -15.02 2.50 -6.15
CA ASP A 403 -16.33 3.21 -6.15
C ASP A 403 -17.54 2.27 -6.19
#